data_AF-A0AAU1CZT6-F1
#
_entry.id   AF-A0AAU1CZT6-F1
#
_cell.length_a   1.000
_cell.length_b   1.000
_cell.length_c   1.000
_cell.angle_alpha   90.00
_cell.angle_beta   90.00
_cell.angle_gamma   90.00
#
_symmetry.space_group_name_H-M   'P 1'
#
loop_
_entity.id
_entity.type
_entity.pdbx_description
1 polymer ?
#
loop_
_entity_poly.entity_id
_entity_poly.type
_entity_poly.pdbx_seq_one_letter_code
_entity_poly.pdbx_strand_id
1 'polypeptide(L)'
;MELLAALPATGEMGPVINDWESAEAALGVTFPASFMRFLDVFGGAKFDDFLRVYRAGANNENVDLVTRTLIARETMATTRPHIQELLSQRGVAPAQLVRWGGTDNADMCFLVPNADPRKWAVLTVIGRGDEFDLFDGPVGTYLLRVLQGDVVSEVFPDDFPDESSTYERNPRI
;
A
#
# COMPACT_ATOMS: atom_id res chain seq x y z
N MET A 1 7.92 -12.25 -2.14
CA MET A 1 8.92 -11.25 -2.54
C MET A 1 9.62 -11.66 -3.82
N GLU A 2 10.34 -12.80 -3.85
CA GLU A 2 11.03 -13.27 -5.06
C GLU A 2 10.09 -13.48 -6.25
N LEU A 3 8.91 -14.07 -6.03
CA LEU A 3 7.91 -14.28 -7.08
C LEU A 3 7.39 -12.98 -7.68
N LEU A 4 7.17 -11.94 -6.87
CA LEU A 4 6.78 -10.62 -7.38
C LEU A 4 7.90 -10.00 -8.22
N ALA A 5 9.15 -10.14 -7.77
CA ALA A 5 10.32 -9.60 -8.48
C ALA A 5 10.66 -10.39 -9.76
N ALA A 6 10.07 -11.57 -9.93
CA ALA A 6 10.21 -12.40 -11.14
C ALA A 6 9.17 -12.07 -12.22
N LEU A 7 8.17 -11.23 -11.92
CA LEU A 7 7.23 -10.75 -12.93
C LEU A 7 7.98 -9.94 -14.01
N PRO A 8 7.52 -9.97 -15.27
CA PRO A 8 8.07 -9.11 -16.30
C PRO A 8 8.02 -7.64 -15.85
N ALA A 9 9.16 -6.96 -15.93
CA ALA A 9 9.30 -5.58 -15.50
C ALA A 9 9.80 -4.67 -16.62
N THR A 10 9.26 -3.46 -16.69
CA THR A 10 9.69 -2.39 -17.58
C THR A 10 10.14 -1.16 -16.78
N GLY A 11 10.50 -0.07 -17.45
CA GLY A 11 10.82 1.20 -16.80
C GLY A 11 12.28 1.35 -16.41
N GLU A 12 12.55 2.24 -15.45
CA GLU A 12 13.92 2.63 -15.10
C GLU A 12 14.62 1.62 -14.18
N MET A 13 15.88 1.36 -14.50
CA MET A 13 16.77 0.56 -13.67
C MET A 13 17.49 1.43 -12.63
N GLY A 14 17.66 0.91 -11.43
CA GLY A 14 18.36 1.59 -10.34
C GLY A 14 17.90 1.11 -8.97
N PRO A 15 18.56 1.52 -7.88
CA PRO A 15 18.06 1.26 -6.53
C PRO A 15 16.83 2.13 -6.25
N VAL A 16 15.86 1.59 -5.51
CA VAL A 16 14.84 2.42 -4.85
C VAL A 16 15.48 2.95 -3.57
N ILE A 17 15.52 4.27 -3.42
CA ILE A 17 16.05 4.92 -2.21
C ILE A 17 14.86 5.42 -1.40
N ASN A 18 14.73 4.89 -0.18
CA ASN A 18 13.70 5.25 0.78
C ASN A 18 14.33 6.01 1.95
N ASP A 19 13.77 7.16 2.32
CA ASP A 19 14.15 7.89 3.53
C ASP A 19 13.37 7.35 4.74
N TRP A 20 13.83 6.21 5.25
CA TRP A 20 13.18 5.50 6.35
C TRP A 20 13.20 6.28 7.66
N GLU A 21 14.32 6.93 7.98
CA GLU A 21 14.47 7.70 9.22
C GLU A 21 13.45 8.84 9.27
N SER A 22 13.35 9.63 8.20
CA SER A 22 12.36 10.70 8.12
C SER A 22 10.92 10.16 8.12
N ALA A 23 10.66 9.05 7.43
CA ALA A 23 9.32 8.46 7.36
C ALA A 23 8.84 7.93 8.71
N GLU A 24 9.69 7.21 9.45
CA GLU A 24 9.38 6.70 10.79
C GLU A 24 9.18 7.85 11.78
N ALA A 25 10.04 8.88 11.74
CA ALA A 25 9.92 10.06 12.58
C ALA A 25 8.62 10.84 12.31
N ALA A 26 8.29 11.08 11.05
CA ALA A 26 7.11 11.85 10.66
C ALA A 26 5.80 11.10 10.96
N LEU A 27 5.78 9.78 10.78
CA LEU A 27 4.57 8.98 10.97
C LEU A 27 4.41 8.41 12.38
N GLY A 28 5.46 8.53 13.22
CA GLY A 28 5.49 8.05 14.60
C GLY A 28 5.40 6.53 14.69
N VAL A 29 6.07 5.81 13.79
CA VAL A 29 5.90 4.37 13.62
C VAL A 29 7.22 3.67 13.37
N THR A 30 7.34 2.41 13.80
CA THR A 30 8.42 1.52 13.37
C THR A 30 7.85 0.52 12.37
N PHE A 31 8.40 0.49 11.16
CA PHE A 31 7.84 -0.34 10.10
C PHE A 31 8.19 -1.82 10.28
N PRO A 32 7.30 -2.74 9.87
CA PRO A 32 7.68 -4.14 9.72
C PRO A 32 8.81 -4.28 8.71
N ALA A 33 9.86 -5.03 9.05
CA ALA A 33 11.00 -5.26 8.14
C ALA A 33 10.57 -5.87 6.78
N SER A 34 9.47 -6.63 6.75
CA SER A 34 8.88 -7.14 5.51
C SER A 34 8.31 -6.05 4.61
N PHE A 35 7.76 -4.98 5.20
CA PHE A 35 7.26 -3.83 4.45
C PHE A 35 8.41 -2.98 3.91
N MET A 36 9.44 -2.74 4.73
CA MET A 36 10.63 -2.01 4.26
C MET A 36 11.28 -2.70 3.06
N ARG A 37 11.52 -4.02 3.16
CA ARG A 37 12.03 -4.82 2.03
C ARG A 37 11.11 -4.80 0.81
N PHE A 38 9.81 -4.72 1.00
CA PHE A 38 8.86 -4.57 -0.11
C PHE A 38 9.06 -3.23 -0.81
N LEU A 39 9.13 -2.13 -0.07
CA LEU A 39 9.30 -0.79 -0.62
C LEU A 39 10.70 -0.56 -1.21
N ASP A 40 11.74 -1.21 -0.69
CA ASP A 40 13.09 -1.14 -1.25
C ASP A 40 13.19 -1.77 -2.65
N VAL A 41 12.22 -2.60 -3.03
CA VAL A 41 12.15 -3.22 -4.37
C VAL A 41 11.10 -2.52 -5.24
N PHE A 42 9.93 -2.22 -4.67
CA PHE A 42 8.74 -1.80 -5.43
C PHE A 42 8.32 -0.36 -5.16
N GLY A 43 9.04 0.41 -4.34
CA GLY A 43 8.73 1.83 -4.13
C GLY A 43 8.74 2.59 -5.46
N GLY A 44 7.61 3.21 -5.80
CA GLY A 44 7.40 3.89 -7.08
C GLY A 44 6.93 2.98 -8.23
N ALA A 45 6.82 1.66 -8.04
CA ALA A 45 6.35 0.74 -9.07
C ALA A 45 4.84 0.91 -9.36
N LYS A 46 4.43 0.56 -10.58
CA LYS A 46 3.02 0.43 -10.97
C LYS A 46 2.76 -0.99 -11.47
N PHE A 47 1.84 -1.71 -10.85
CA PHE A 47 1.45 -3.07 -11.23
C PHE A 47 0.25 -3.01 -12.18
N ASP A 48 0.32 -3.79 -13.27
CA ASP A 48 -0.71 -3.94 -14.31
C ASP A 48 -1.34 -2.61 -14.75
N ASP A 49 -0.48 -1.59 -14.91
CA ASP A 49 -0.86 -0.21 -15.21
C ASP A 49 -2.01 0.36 -14.34
N PHE A 50 -2.18 -0.14 -13.11
CA PHE A 50 -3.32 0.18 -12.26
C PHE A 50 -2.93 0.56 -10.83
N LEU A 51 -2.21 -0.33 -10.12
CA LEU A 51 -1.89 -0.15 -8.71
C LEU A 51 -0.50 0.47 -8.55
N ARG A 52 -0.44 1.68 -7.99
CA ARG A 52 0.81 2.39 -7.71
C ARG A 52 1.26 2.21 -6.26
N VAL A 53 2.50 1.76 -6.12
CA VAL A 53 3.22 1.69 -4.84
C VAL A 53 3.91 3.02 -4.59
N TYR A 54 3.70 3.61 -3.41
CA TYR A 54 4.34 4.86 -3.01
C TYR A 54 5.78 4.63 -2.61
N ARG A 55 6.57 5.71 -2.55
CA ARG A 55 7.97 5.68 -2.09
C ARG A 55 8.11 6.55 -0.86
N ALA A 56 8.96 6.15 0.09
CA ALA A 56 9.26 7.00 1.24
C ALA A 56 10.31 8.04 0.85
N GLY A 57 9.94 9.33 0.85
CA GLY A 57 10.79 10.40 0.33
C GLY A 57 10.65 10.56 -1.19
N ALA A 58 9.43 10.39 -1.71
CA ALA A 58 9.12 10.67 -3.10
C ALA A 58 9.25 12.16 -3.40
N ASN A 59 9.80 12.53 -4.56
CA ASN A 59 9.90 13.94 -4.94
C ASN A 59 8.51 14.49 -5.30
N ASN A 60 7.63 13.63 -5.82
CA ASN A 60 6.25 13.97 -6.11
C ASN A 60 5.37 13.61 -4.91
N GLU A 61 4.85 14.63 -4.24
CA GLU A 61 3.95 14.50 -3.07
C GLU A 61 2.71 13.63 -3.34
N ASN A 62 2.28 13.50 -4.61
CA ASN A 62 1.13 12.67 -4.98
C ASN A 62 1.39 11.16 -4.82
N VAL A 63 2.65 10.75 -4.72
CA VAL A 63 3.10 9.36 -4.56
C VAL A 63 4.12 9.20 -3.44
N ASP A 64 4.25 10.23 -2.59
CA ASP A 64 5.05 10.16 -1.37
C ASP A 64 4.28 9.46 -0.25
N LEU A 65 4.90 8.45 0.34
CA LEU A 65 4.29 7.64 1.39
C LEU A 65 3.87 8.48 2.60
N VAL A 66 4.69 9.46 3.03
CA VAL A 66 4.43 10.24 4.24
C VAL A 66 3.30 11.23 3.98
N THR A 67 3.43 12.06 2.94
CA THR A 67 2.44 13.08 2.57
C THR A 67 1.07 12.44 2.30
N ARG A 68 1.02 11.36 1.52
CA ARG A 68 -0.25 10.66 1.22
C ARG A 68 -0.83 9.95 2.42
N THR A 69 0.00 9.49 3.35
CA THR A 69 -0.48 8.91 4.62
C THR A 69 -1.18 9.97 5.47
N LEU A 70 -0.55 11.13 5.69
CA LEU A 70 -1.11 12.18 6.56
C LEU A 70 -2.47 12.68 6.06
N ILE A 71 -2.60 12.93 4.75
CA ILE A 71 -3.87 13.33 4.12
C ILE A 71 -4.94 12.25 4.27
N ALA A 72 -4.55 10.99 4.05
CA ALA A 72 -5.49 9.88 4.12
C ALA A 72 -5.97 9.60 5.55
N ARG A 73 -5.13 9.80 6.58
CA ARG A 73 -5.52 9.68 7.99
C ARG A 73 -6.65 10.64 8.33
N GLU A 74 -6.59 11.89 7.87
CA GLU A 74 -7.67 12.88 8.06
C GLU A 74 -8.96 12.43 7.36
N THR A 75 -8.85 11.94 6.12
CA THR A 75 -10.01 11.42 5.36
C THR A 75 -10.68 10.27 6.11
N MET A 76 -9.89 9.31 6.61
CA MET A 76 -10.40 8.16 7.39
C MET A 76 -11.04 8.62 8.71
N ALA A 77 -10.48 9.63 9.37
CA ALA A 77 -10.99 10.16 10.64
C ALA A 77 -12.29 10.98 10.51
N THR A 78 -12.58 11.51 9.32
CA THR A 78 -13.68 12.48 9.15
C THR A 78 -14.83 11.98 8.27
N THR A 79 -14.52 11.18 7.24
CA THR A 79 -15.50 10.85 6.19
C THR A 79 -15.82 9.36 6.06
N ARG A 80 -15.16 8.48 6.83
CA ARG A 80 -15.28 7.01 6.69
C ARG A 80 -15.65 6.32 8.00
N PRO A 81 -16.93 6.43 8.45
CA PRO A 81 -17.35 5.85 9.73
C PRO A 81 -17.22 4.31 9.77
N HIS A 82 -17.46 3.60 8.66
CA HIS A 82 -17.29 2.14 8.58
C HIS A 82 -15.82 1.73 8.79
N ILE A 83 -14.85 2.48 8.26
CA ILE A 83 -13.42 2.24 8.53
C ILE A 83 -13.09 2.56 9.99
N GLN A 84 -13.64 3.62 10.57
CA GLN A 84 -13.42 3.95 11.99
C GLN A 84 -13.91 2.82 12.91
N GLU A 85 -15.08 2.26 12.63
CA GLU A 85 -15.63 1.12 13.35
C GLU A 85 -14.69 -0.09 13.23
N LEU A 86 -14.27 -0.45 12.02
CA LEU A 86 -13.32 -1.55 11.78
C LEU A 86 -12.02 -1.38 12.58
N LEU A 87 -11.44 -0.18 12.55
CA LEU A 87 -10.19 0.10 13.25
C LEU A 87 -10.37 0.04 14.76
N SER A 88 -11.49 0.53 15.29
CA SER A 88 -11.80 0.50 16.72
C SER A 88 -11.87 -0.93 17.26
N GLN A 89 -12.45 -1.87 16.50
CA GLN A 89 -12.50 -3.30 16.86
C GLN A 89 -11.11 -3.93 16.94
N ARG A 90 -10.13 -3.36 16.22
CA ARG A 90 -8.71 -3.77 16.24
C ARG A 90 -7.86 -2.97 17.22
N GLY A 91 -8.44 -2.02 17.95
CA GLY A 91 -7.70 -1.14 18.87
C GLY A 91 -6.75 -0.19 18.14
N VAL A 92 -7.06 0.19 16.91
CA VAL A 92 -6.26 1.07 16.06
C VAL A 92 -7.05 2.37 15.81
N ALA A 93 -6.37 3.50 15.83
CA ALA A 93 -6.93 4.79 15.42
C ALA A 93 -6.64 5.07 13.93
N PRO A 94 -7.50 5.82 13.21
CA PRO A 94 -7.22 6.26 11.85
C PRO A 94 -5.85 6.92 11.70
N ALA A 95 -5.42 7.69 12.71
CA ALA A 95 -4.13 8.36 12.77
C ALA A 95 -2.91 7.42 12.82
N GLN A 96 -3.10 6.10 12.96
CA GLN A 96 -2.03 5.11 12.95
C GLN A 96 -1.87 4.43 11.58
N LEU A 97 -2.84 4.55 10.67
CA LEU A 97 -2.75 3.97 9.33
C LEU A 97 -1.53 4.47 8.58
N VAL A 98 -0.99 3.64 7.68
CA VAL A 98 0.05 4.05 6.73
C VAL A 98 -0.43 3.73 5.33
N ARG A 99 -0.56 4.74 4.46
CA ARG A 99 -0.96 4.54 3.06
C ARG A 99 0.28 4.18 2.24
N TRP A 100 0.34 2.94 1.76
CA TRP A 100 1.47 2.44 0.98
C TRP A 100 1.24 2.50 -0.53
N GLY A 101 0.00 2.75 -0.95
CA GLY A 101 -0.32 2.85 -2.37
C GLY A 101 -1.71 3.39 -2.65
N GLY A 102 -2.04 3.39 -3.94
CA GLY A 102 -3.36 3.68 -4.45
C GLY A 102 -3.50 3.26 -5.90
N THR A 103 -4.73 3.31 -6.39
CA THR A 103 -5.07 2.94 -7.77
C THR A 103 -5.47 4.17 -8.58
N ASP A 104 -5.59 3.99 -9.89
CA ASP A 104 -6.12 5.03 -10.79
C ASP A 104 -7.63 5.31 -10.54
N ASN A 105 -8.32 4.42 -9.82
CA ASN A 105 -9.71 4.62 -9.35
C ASN A 105 -9.81 5.37 -8.01
N ALA A 106 -8.68 5.91 -7.52
CA ALA A 106 -8.54 6.59 -6.24
C ALA A 106 -8.74 5.69 -5.01
N ASP A 107 -8.65 4.37 -5.17
CA ASP A 107 -8.64 3.45 -4.04
C ASP A 107 -7.38 3.66 -3.21
N MET A 108 -7.49 3.38 -1.92
CA MET A 108 -6.45 3.66 -0.94
C MET A 108 -5.98 2.37 -0.30
N CYS A 109 -4.69 2.08 -0.45
CA CYS A 109 -4.08 0.88 0.11
C CYS A 109 -3.30 1.26 1.37
N PHE A 110 -3.68 0.67 2.50
CA PHE A 110 -3.16 0.96 3.83
C PHE A 110 -2.50 -0.26 4.47
N LEU A 111 -1.60 0.01 5.41
CA LEU A 111 -1.22 -0.87 6.48
C LEU A 111 -2.02 -0.50 7.73
N VAL A 112 -2.52 -1.52 8.42
CA VAL A 112 -3.15 -1.43 9.73
C VAL A 112 -2.15 -1.96 10.78
N PRO A 113 -1.60 -1.08 11.64
CA PRO A 113 -0.61 -1.49 12.62
C PRO A 113 -1.13 -2.50 13.65
N ASN A 114 -0.21 -3.28 14.19
CA ASN A 114 -0.41 -4.16 15.33
C ASN A 114 0.78 -4.07 16.28
N ALA A 115 0.56 -4.36 17.57
CA ALA A 115 1.61 -4.42 18.58
C ALA A 115 2.71 -5.46 18.23
N ASP A 116 2.36 -6.55 17.55
CA ASP A 116 3.31 -7.44 16.91
C ASP A 116 3.52 -7.00 15.44
N PRO A 117 4.71 -6.51 15.05
CA PRO A 117 5.00 -6.08 13.68
C PRO A 117 4.73 -7.16 12.61
N ARG A 118 4.71 -8.43 12.99
CA ARG A 118 4.44 -9.56 12.08
C ARG A 118 2.94 -9.76 11.81
N LYS A 119 2.08 -9.11 12.59
CA LYS A 119 0.61 -9.21 12.51
C LYS A 119 -0.05 -7.95 11.94
N TRP A 120 0.73 -7.08 11.32
CA TRP A 120 0.17 -5.97 10.57
C TRP A 120 -0.68 -6.50 9.41
N ALA A 121 -1.76 -5.80 9.10
CA ALA A 121 -2.69 -6.15 8.04
C ALA A 121 -2.64 -5.14 6.90
N VAL A 122 -3.10 -5.54 5.73
CA VAL A 122 -3.36 -4.68 4.58
C VAL A 122 -4.85 -4.36 4.53
N LEU A 123 -5.18 -3.09 4.43
CA LEU A 123 -6.54 -2.59 4.27
C LEU A 123 -6.63 -1.85 2.94
N THR A 124 -7.53 -2.28 2.06
CA THR A 124 -7.83 -1.58 0.81
C THR A 124 -9.20 -0.93 0.95
N VAL A 125 -9.31 0.36 0.65
CA VAL A 125 -10.57 1.11 0.78
C VAL A 125 -10.92 1.73 -0.55
N ILE A 126 -12.17 1.53 -0.99
CA ILE A 126 -12.65 2.07 -2.27
C ILE A 126 -12.61 3.61 -2.29
N GLY A 127 -12.25 4.16 -3.45
CA GLY A 127 -12.21 5.60 -3.66
C GLY A 127 -13.55 6.28 -3.36
N ARG A 128 -14.66 5.65 -3.74
CA ARG A 128 -16.04 6.12 -3.49
C ARG A 128 -16.94 4.95 -3.16
N GLY A 129 -17.63 5.01 -2.03
CA GLY A 129 -18.44 3.92 -1.51
C GLY A 129 -18.01 3.54 -0.09
N ASP A 130 -18.48 2.39 0.36
CA ASP A 130 -18.22 1.84 1.69
C ASP A 130 -17.47 0.49 1.64
N GLU A 131 -17.10 0.05 0.44
CA GLU A 131 -16.38 -1.20 0.17
C GLU A 131 -14.93 -1.12 0.67
N PHE A 132 -14.49 -2.20 1.32
CA PHE A 132 -13.11 -2.36 1.76
C PHE A 132 -12.74 -3.84 1.84
N ASP A 133 -11.46 -4.14 1.64
CA ASP A 133 -10.88 -5.46 1.87
C ASP A 133 -9.86 -5.40 3.01
N LEU A 134 -9.79 -6.48 3.77
CA LEU A 134 -8.83 -6.61 4.86
C LEU A 134 -8.10 -7.95 4.79
N PHE A 135 -6.78 -7.88 4.73
CA PHE A 135 -5.91 -9.03 4.64
C PHE A 135 -4.90 -9.04 5.79
N ASP A 136 -4.96 -10.05 6.66
CA ASP A 136 -3.98 -10.22 7.73
C ASP A 136 -2.66 -10.78 7.16
N GLY A 137 -1.64 -9.94 7.06
CA GLY A 137 -0.32 -10.33 6.57
C GLY A 137 0.42 -9.21 5.82
N PRO A 138 1.64 -9.51 5.33
CA PRO A 138 2.49 -8.52 4.69
C PRO A 138 2.02 -8.14 3.28
N VAL A 139 2.23 -6.87 2.90
CA VAL A 139 1.87 -6.31 1.58
C VAL A 139 2.35 -7.17 0.42
N GLY A 140 3.61 -7.62 0.45
CA GLY A 140 4.14 -8.45 -0.64
C GLY A 140 3.49 -9.84 -0.78
N THR A 141 2.80 -10.35 0.26
CA THR A 141 2.00 -11.59 0.14
C THR A 141 0.59 -11.27 -0.33
N TYR A 142 -0.02 -10.22 0.22
CA TYR A 142 -1.32 -9.72 -0.26
C TYR A 142 -1.29 -9.48 -1.76
N LEU A 143 -0.36 -8.65 -2.24
CA LEU A 143 -0.29 -8.26 -3.64
C LEU A 143 -0.01 -9.45 -4.54
N LEU A 144 0.89 -10.36 -4.14
CA LEU A 144 1.15 -11.58 -4.91
C LEU A 144 -0.12 -12.43 -5.07
N ARG A 145 -0.88 -12.61 -3.99
CA ARG A 145 -2.11 -13.41 -4.02
C ARG A 145 -3.20 -12.74 -4.85
N VAL A 146 -3.30 -11.41 -4.83
CA VAL A 146 -4.21 -10.67 -5.72
C VAL A 146 -3.81 -10.88 -7.19
N LEU A 147 -2.53 -10.68 -7.53
CA LEU A 147 -2.03 -10.85 -8.89
C LEU A 147 -2.13 -12.30 -9.41
N GLN A 148 -2.20 -13.29 -8.51
CA GLN A 148 -2.42 -14.70 -8.85
C GLN A 148 -3.89 -15.11 -8.90
N GLY A 149 -4.82 -14.22 -8.53
CA GLY A 149 -6.25 -14.54 -8.38
C GLY A 149 -6.60 -15.39 -7.15
N ASP A 150 -5.64 -15.63 -6.24
CA ASP A 150 -5.84 -16.34 -4.98
C ASP A 150 -6.61 -15.52 -3.92
N VAL A 151 -6.68 -14.21 -4.13
CA VAL A 151 -7.48 -13.25 -3.36
C VAL A 151 -8.20 -12.37 -4.37
N VAL A 152 -9.53 -12.44 -4.39
CA VAL A 152 -10.37 -11.52 -5.16
C VAL A 152 -10.78 -10.39 -4.22
N SER A 153 -10.50 -9.17 -4.64
CA SER A 153 -10.80 -7.93 -3.89
C SER A 153 -12.19 -7.45 -4.27
N GLU A 154 -13.00 -7.03 -3.29
CA GLU A 154 -14.28 -6.37 -3.57
C GLU A 154 -14.09 -4.90 -3.99
N VAL A 155 -12.90 -4.33 -3.76
CA VAL A 155 -12.57 -2.94 -4.11
C VAL A 155 -11.99 -2.81 -5.53
N PHE A 156 -11.14 -3.75 -5.96
CA PHE A 156 -10.53 -3.69 -7.28
C PHE A 156 -11.52 -4.10 -8.38
N PRO A 157 -11.38 -3.53 -9.59
CA PRO A 157 -12.28 -3.87 -10.68
C PRO A 157 -12.05 -5.30 -11.18
N ASP A 158 -13.07 -5.89 -11.80
CA ASP A 158 -13.06 -7.28 -12.29
C ASP A 158 -11.97 -7.56 -13.35
N ASP A 159 -11.43 -6.52 -13.99
CA ASP A 159 -10.36 -6.61 -14.99
C ASP A 159 -8.95 -6.43 -14.39
N PHE A 160 -8.82 -6.36 -13.06
CA PHE A 160 -7.55 -6.41 -12.36
C PHE A 160 -7.45 -7.70 -11.50
N PRO A 161 -6.34 -8.45 -11.57
CA PRO A 161 -5.11 -8.20 -12.35
C PRO A 161 -5.24 -8.53 -13.85
N ASP A 162 -4.24 -8.14 -14.63
CA ASP A 162 -4.10 -8.60 -16.01
C ASP A 162 -3.90 -10.13 -16.07
N GLU A 163 -4.32 -10.79 -17.17
CA GLU A 163 -4.06 -12.23 -17.38
C GLU A 163 -2.57 -12.59 -17.29
N SER A 164 -1.68 -11.64 -17.58
CA SER A 164 -0.23 -11.77 -17.48
C SER A 164 0.35 -10.58 -16.75
N SER A 165 0.36 -10.65 -15.41
CA SER A 165 0.79 -9.52 -14.59
C SER A 165 2.23 -9.08 -14.86
N THR A 166 2.43 -7.76 -14.84
CA THR A 166 3.71 -7.07 -15.01
C THR A 166 3.81 -5.90 -14.04
N TYR A 167 4.98 -5.27 -13.99
CA TYR A 167 5.09 -3.99 -13.30
C TYR A 167 6.08 -3.04 -13.99
N GLU A 168 5.73 -1.76 -14.00
CA GLU A 168 6.64 -0.69 -14.39
C GLU A 168 7.45 -0.25 -13.18
N ARG A 169 8.78 -0.15 -13.35
CA ARG A 169 9.67 0.45 -12.35
C ARG A 169 9.80 1.95 -12.57
N ASN A 170 9.52 2.71 -11.53
CA ASN A 170 9.80 4.14 -11.51
C ASN A 170 10.39 4.56 -10.15
N PRO A 171 11.68 4.29 -9.90
CA PRO A 171 12.30 4.51 -8.59
C PRO A 171 12.54 5.99 -8.26
N ARG A 172 12.35 6.90 -9.24
CA ARG A 172 12.66 8.34 -9.10
C ARG A 172 11.44 9.21 -8.83
N ILE A 173 10.23 8.69 -9.05
CA ILE A 173 9.00 9.41 -8.74
C ILE A 173 8.83 9.62 -7.23
#